data_AF-A0A2H5ZY57-F1
#
_entry.id   AF-A0A2H5ZY57-F1
#
_cell.length_a   1.000
_cell.length_b   1.000
_cell.length_c   1.000
_cell.angle_alpha   90.00
_cell.angle_beta   90.00
_cell.angle_gamma   90.00
#
_symmetry.space_group_name_H-M   'P 1'
#
loop_
_entity.id
_entity.type
_entity.pdbx_description
1 polymer ?
#
loop_
_entity_poly.entity_id
_entity_poly.type
_entity_poly.pdbx_seq_one_letter_code
_entity_poly.pdbx_strand_id
1 'polypeptide(L)' 'MALVVPLRGWSYIGQEGGPLWDPEVPQALRRVVRAQLPASVRYVEVDCAINEAGFVRAVQGVFREMLVEEVRS' A
#
# COMPACT_ATOMS: atom_id res chain seq x y z
N MET A 1 -1.78 -13.96 -0.72
CA MET A 1 -2.26 -12.68 -0.14
C MET A 1 -1.32 -11.54 -0.55
N ALA A 2 -1.78 -10.29 -0.59
CA ALA A 2 -0.94 -9.14 -0.91
C ALA A 2 -1.23 -7.94 0.00
N LEU A 3 -0.20 -7.17 0.32
CA LEU A 3 -0.28 -5.85 0.93
C LEU A 3 0.17 -4.80 -0.08
N VAL A 4 -0.73 -3.88 -0.44
CA VAL A 4 -0.46 -2.77 -1.37
C VAL A 4 -0.20 -1.51 -0.56
N VAL A 5 0.91 -0.83 -0.83
CA VAL A 5 1.51 0.18 0.05
C VAL A 5 1.66 1.51 -0.69
N PRO A 6 1.00 2.60 -0.26
CA PRO A 6 1.16 3.91 -0.86
C PRO A 6 2.48 4.55 -0.44
N LEU A 7 3.22 5.13 -1.39
CA LEU A 7 4.49 5.81 -1.10
C LEU A 7 4.32 7.30 -0.77
N ARG A 8 3.19 7.93 -1.16
CA ARG A 8 2.99 9.39 -1.04
C ARG A 8 1.99 9.80 0.05
N GLY A 9 1.50 8.85 0.85
CA GLY A 9 0.65 9.16 2.00
C GLY A 9 -0.42 8.11 2.29
N TRP A 10 -0.72 7.94 3.58
CA TRP A 10 -1.59 6.88 4.10
C TRP A 10 -3.00 7.34 4.48
N SER A 11 -3.23 8.64 4.50
CA SER A 11 -4.54 9.24 4.79
C SER A 11 -4.59 10.62 4.17
N TYR A 12 -5.79 11.20 4.05
CA TYR A 12 -5.95 12.59 3.61
C TYR A 12 -5.35 13.59 4.60
N ILE A 13 -5.60 13.39 5.90
CA ILE A 13 -5.18 14.31 6.98
C ILE A 13 -3.72 14.17 7.40
N GLY A 14 -3.04 13.11 6.96
CA GLY A 14 -1.62 12.83 7.21
C GLY A 14 -0.71 13.11 6.02
N GLN A 15 -1.19 13.77 4.97
CA GLN A 15 -0.33 14.27 3.88
C GLN A 15 0.30 15.60 4.24
N GLU A 16 1.31 16.02 3.47
CA GLU A 16 1.99 17.31 3.66
C GLU A 16 0.99 18.47 3.75
N GLY A 17 1.10 19.27 4.82
CA GLY A 17 0.17 20.36 5.14
C GLY A 17 -1.08 19.95 5.93
N GLY A 18 -1.29 18.66 6.18
CA GLY A 18 -2.40 18.15 7.00
C GLY A 18 -2.13 18.25 8.52
N PRO A 19 -3.19 18.22 9.36
CA PRO A 19 -3.06 18.39 10.81
C PRO A 19 -2.35 17.22 11.51
N LEU A 20 -2.24 16.06 10.85
CA LEU A 20 -1.52 14.89 11.35
C LEU A 20 -0.30 14.58 10.47
N TRP A 21 0.19 15.56 9.70
CA TRP A 21 1.36 15.33 8.88
C TRP A 21 2.61 15.13 9.74
N ASP A 22 3.25 14.00 9.51
CA ASP A 22 4.57 13.70 10.02
C ASP A 22 5.33 12.99 8.88
N PRO A 23 6.45 13.55 8.38
CA PRO A 23 7.21 12.96 7.28
C PRO A 23 7.88 11.62 7.66
N GLU A 24 8.08 11.32 8.94
CA GLU A 24 8.73 10.11 9.42
C GLU A 24 7.77 8.93 9.56
N VAL A 25 6.51 9.19 9.92
CA VAL A 25 5.49 8.14 10.19
C VAL A 25 5.29 7.19 9.01
N PRO A 26 5.08 7.65 7.76
CA PRO A 26 4.95 6.75 6.60
C PRO A 26 6.18 5.85 6.39
N GLN A 27 7.38 6.38 6.64
CA GLN A 27 8.63 5.64 6.48
C GLN A 27 8.83 4.60 7.59
N ALA A 28 8.53 4.98 8.84
CA ALA A 28 8.56 4.07 9.98
C ALA A 28 7.61 2.89 9.78
N LEU A 29 6.36 3.17 9.38
CA LEU A 29 5.36 2.13 9.08
C LEU A 29 5.84 1.18 7.99
N ARG A 30 6.32 1.70 6.86
CA ARG A 30 6.85 0.87 5.75
C ARG A 30 7.98 -0.05 6.21
N ARG A 31 8.95 0.47 6.96
CA ARG A 31 10.09 -0.30 7.47
C ARG A 31 9.63 -1.43 8.39
N VAL A 32 8.81 -1.12 9.38
CA VAL A 32 8.32 -2.11 10.37
C VAL A 32 7.48 -3.18 9.70
N VAL A 33 6.54 -2.78 8.84
CA VAL A 33 5.68 -3.72 8.12
C VAL A 33 6.52 -4.62 7.22
N ARG A 34 7.42 -4.07 6.42
CA ARG A 34 8.25 -4.87 5.50
C ARG A 34 9.15 -5.87 6.24
N ALA A 35 9.63 -5.53 7.43
CA ALA A 35 10.44 -6.42 8.26
C ALA A 35 9.63 -7.55 8.91
N GLN A 36 8.35 -7.32 9.22
CA GLN A 36 7.50 -8.28 9.93
C GLN A 36 6.52 -9.03 9.02
N LEU A 37 6.41 -8.64 7.75
CA LEU A 37 5.47 -9.24 6.82
C LEU A 37 5.85 -10.71 6.54
N PRO A 38 4.90 -11.67 6.65
CA PRO A 38 5.17 -13.05 6.29
C PRO A 38 5.60 -13.17 4.82
N ALA A 39 6.55 -14.07 4.54
CA ALA A 39 7.06 -14.29 3.18
C ALA A 39 5.99 -14.75 2.17
N SER A 40 4.87 -15.31 2.66
CA SER A 40 3.72 -15.70 1.83
C SER A 40 2.83 -14.53 1.40
N VAL A 41 3.09 -13.31 1.89
CA VAL A 41 2.35 -12.10 1.53
C VAL A 41 3.20 -11.26 0.58
N ARG A 42 2.68 -10.99 -0.61
CA ARG A 42 3.33 -10.09 -1.58
C ARG A 42 3.29 -8.65 -1.04
N TYR A 43 4.42 -7.95 -1.05
CA TYR A 43 4.51 -6.53 -0.70
C TYR A 43 4.62 -5.68 -1.98
N VAL A 44 3.62 -4.85 -2.27
CA VAL A 44 3.51 -4.11 -3.53
C VAL A 44 3.53 -2.61 -3.25
N GLU A 45 4.62 -1.93 -3.66
CA GLU A 45 4.75 -0.47 -3.50
C GLU A 45 4.11 0.27 -4.68
N VAL A 46 3.39 1.35 -4.39
CA VAL A 46 2.69 2.17 -5.40
C VAL A 46 3.01 3.64 -5.16
N ASP A 47 3.52 4.32 -6.19
CA ASP A 47 3.88 5.74 -6.14
C ASP A 47 2.64 6.66 -6.24
N CYS A 48 1.78 6.55 -5.23
CA CYS A 48 0.54 7.31 -5.07
C CYS A 48 0.29 7.54 -3.58
N ALA A 49 -0.52 8.55 -3.24
CA ALA A 49 -1.20 8.56 -1.95
C ALA A 49 -2.41 7.63 -2.00
N ILE A 50 -2.84 7.14 -0.82
CA ILE A 50 -3.90 6.12 -0.70
C ILE A 50 -5.23 6.52 -1.39
N ASN A 51 -5.54 7.81 -1.43
CA ASN A 51 -6.79 8.34 -1.98
C ASN A 51 -6.68 8.73 -3.47
N GLU A 52 -5.52 8.59 -4.08
CA GLU A 52 -5.38 8.85 -5.51
C GLU A 52 -5.98 7.70 -6.32
N ALA A 53 -6.63 8.03 -7.45
CA ALA A 53 -7.23 7.03 -8.32
C ALA A 53 -6.19 6.01 -8.85
N GLY A 54 -4.92 6.40 -8.95
CA GLY A 54 -3.81 5.49 -9.29
C GLY A 54 -3.63 4.37 -8.28
N PHE A 55 -3.71 4.68 -6.98
CA PHE A 55 -3.62 3.68 -5.92
C PHE A 55 -4.79 2.71 -5.96
N VAL A 56 -6.01 3.21 -6.15
CA VAL A 56 -7.22 2.39 -6.28
C VAL A 56 -7.10 1.41 -7.45
N ARG A 57 -6.65 1.89 -8.62
CA ARG A 57 -6.42 1.03 -9.79
C ARG A 57 -5.38 -0.05 -9.53
N ALA A 58 -4.30 0.28 -8.82
CA ALA A 58 -3.26 -0.70 -8.46
C ALA A 58 -3.83 -1.80 -7.54
N VAL A 59 -4.60 -1.42 -6.51
CA VAL A 59 -5.26 -2.39 -5.62
C VAL A 59 -6.20 -3.32 -6.38
N GLN A 60 -7.03 -2.76 -7.28
CA GLN A 60 -7.93 -3.55 -8.12
C GLN A 60 -7.18 -4.50 -9.06
N GLY A 61 -6.04 -4.08 -9.59
CA GLY A 61 -5.15 -4.91 -10.42
C GLY A 61 -4.62 -6.12 -9.65
N VAL A 62 -3.98 -5.86 -8.50
CA VAL A 62 -3.44 -6.91 -7.62
C VAL A 62 -4.51 -7.89 -7.18
N PHE A 63 -5.70 -7.39 -6.83
CA PHE A 63 -6.84 -8.24 -6.45
C PHE A 63 -7.29 -9.13 -7.61
N ARG A 64 -7.41 -8.58 -8.81
CA ARG A 64 -7.80 -9.35 -10.01
C ARG A 64 -6.78 -10.42 -10.37
N GLU A 65 -5.49 -10.13 -10.28
CA GLU A 65 -4.42 -11.12 -10.47
C GLU A 65 -4.61 -12.32 -9.54
N MET A 66 -4.84 -12.06 -8.25
CA MET A 66 -5.00 -13.12 -7.25
C MET A 66 -6.22 -14.00 -7.50
N LEU A 67 -7.34 -13.41 -7.94
CA LEU A 67 -8.53 -14.19 -8.30
C LEU A 67 -8.27 -15.12 -9.50
N VAL A 68 -7.50 -14.65 -10.49
CA VAL A 68 -7.17 -15.45 -11.67
C VAL A 68 -6.21 -16.60 -11.33
N GLU A 69 -5.27 -16.37 -10.42
CA GLU A 69 -4.35 -17.42 -9.93
C GLU A 69 -5.11 -18.51 -9.16
N GLU A 70 -6.05 -18.14 -8.29
CA GLU A 70 -6.89 -19.09 -7.54
C GLU A 70 -7.75 -19.97 -8.45
N VAL A 71 -8.34 -19.42 -9.51
CA VAL A 71 -9.15 -20.21 -10.46
C VAL A 71 -8.30 -21.21 -11.26
N ARG A 72 -6.99 -20.99 -11.35
CA ARG A 72 -6.05 -21.84 -12.11
C ARG A 72 -5.37 -22.92 -11.25
N SER A 73 -5.49 -22.86 -9.92
CA SER A 73 -4.97 -23.86 -8.98
C SER A 73 -6.01 -24.93 -8.67
#